data_AF-A0A644WRQ6-F1
#
_entry.id   AF-A0A644WRQ6-F1
#
_cell.length_a   1.000
_cell.length_b   1.000
_cell.length_c   1.000
_cell.angle_alpha   90.00
_cell.angle_beta   90.00
_cell.angle_gamma   90.00
#
_symmetry.space_group_name_H-M   'P 1'
#
loop_
_entity.id
_entity.type
_entity.pdbx_description
1 polymer ?
#
loop_
_entity_poly.entity_id
_entity_poly.type
_entity_poly.pdbx_seq_one_letter_code
_entity_poly.pdbx_strand_id
1 'polypeptide(L)' 'MKYLRTKGLEKNTEMKVSFCGEHCKKGPVLTVNGKTLEHCTPQKAIGEIERVFADCGGSSSGT' A
#
# COMPACT_ATOMS: atom_id res chain seq x y z
N MET A 1 -7.31 -3.73 -10.47
CA MET A 1 -6.34 -3.13 -11.41
C MET A 1 -6.89 -1.99 -12.26
N LYS A 2 -8.21 -1.90 -12.52
CA LYS A 2 -8.79 -0.83 -13.37
C LYS A 2 -8.46 0.60 -12.89
N TYR A 3 -8.43 0.85 -11.58
CA TYR A 3 -8.20 2.17 -10.97
C TYR A 3 -6.82 2.79 -11.29
N LEU A 4 -5.74 2.02 -11.15
CA LEU A 4 -4.38 2.51 -11.44
C LEU A 4 -4.19 2.81 -12.93
N ARG A 5 -4.84 2.00 -13.78
CA ARG A 5 -4.83 2.18 -15.23
C ARG A 5 -5.55 3.45 -15.66
N THR A 6 -6.74 3.74 -15.10
CA THR A 6 -7.45 5.01 -15.38
C THR A 6 -6.70 6.24 -14.87
N LYS A 7 -5.84 6.09 -13.86
CA LYS A 7 -5.04 7.19 -13.30
C LYS A 7 -3.64 7.32 -13.92
N GLY A 8 -3.22 6.42 -14.81
CA GLY A 8 -1.86 6.40 -15.38
C GLY A 8 -0.76 6.05 -14.37
N LEU A 9 -1.12 5.54 -13.19
CA LEU A 9 -0.19 5.21 -12.11
C LEU A 9 0.40 3.80 -12.25
N GLU A 10 -0.11 3.01 -13.19
CA GLU A 10 0.34 1.64 -13.46
C GLU A 10 1.86 1.56 -13.72
N LYS A 11 2.44 2.57 -14.38
CA LYS A 11 3.89 2.63 -14.65
C LYS A 11 4.74 3.02 -13.42
N ASN A 12 4.14 3.66 -12.42
CA ASN A 12 4.80 4.12 -11.21
C ASN A 12 4.50 3.21 -9.99
N THR A 13 3.77 2.12 -10.19
CA THR A 13 3.31 1.25 -9.10
C THR A 13 3.81 -0.18 -9.33
N GLU A 14 4.82 -0.61 -8.58
CA GLU A 14 5.26 -2.01 -8.56
C GLU A 14 4.37 -2.83 -7.61
N MET A 15 3.66 -3.84 -8.15
CA MET A 15 2.91 -4.80 -7.33
C MET A 15 3.71 -6.09 -7.15
N LYS A 16 4.17 -6.35 -5.93
CA LYS A 16 4.70 -7.66 -5.53
C LYS A 16 3.65 -8.41 -4.73
N VAL A 17 3.27 -9.59 -5.22
CA VAL A 17 2.41 -10.53 -4.50
C VAL A 17 3.31 -11.61 -3.92
N SER A 18 3.49 -11.60 -2.60
CA SER A 18 4.14 -12.70 -1.88
C SER A 18 3.07 -13.55 -1.24
N PHE A 19 2.92 -14.79 -1.73
CA PHE A 19 2.08 -15.79 -1.08
C PHE A 19 2.84 -16.33 0.14
N CYS A 20 2.43 -15.93 1.33
CA CYS A 20 2.96 -16.50 2.56
C CYS A 20 2.17 -17.76 2.90
N GLY A 21 2.79 -18.93 2.76
CA GLY A 21 2.17 -20.22 3.09
C GLY A 21 1.92 -20.46 4.59
N GLU A 22 2.43 -19.59 5.48
CA GLU A 22 2.49 -19.87 6.92
C GLU A 22 1.79 -18.83 7.82
N HIS A 23 1.29 -17.71 7.28
CA HIS A 23 0.72 -16.61 8.07
C HIS A 23 -0.82 -16.48 7.98
N CYS A 24 -1.54 -17.58 7.72
CA CYS A 24 -3.02 -17.57 7.66
C CYS A 24 -3.71 -17.20 8.98
N LYS A 25 -3.02 -17.26 10.14
CA LYS A 25 -3.60 -16.89 11.44
C LYS A 25 -3.73 -15.37 11.67
N LYS A 26 -2.99 -14.54 10.93
CA LYS A 26 -2.95 -13.08 11.11
C LYS A 26 -3.49 -12.29 9.90
N GLY A 27 -4.44 -12.88 9.16
CA GLY A 27 -5.21 -12.19 8.12
C GLY A 27 -4.38 -11.52 7.02
N PRO A 28 -5.01 -10.76 6.10
CA PRO A 28 -4.27 -10.07 5.05
C PRO A 28 -3.32 -9.02 5.65
N VAL A 29 -2.04 -9.17 5.35
CA VAL A 29 -0.99 -8.21 5.69
C VAL A 29 -0.64 -7.40 4.44
N LEU A 30 -0.74 -6.07 4.53
CA LEU A 30 -0.40 -5.15 3.43
C LEU A 30 0.74 -4.24 3.86
N THR A 31 1.79 -4.12 3.05
CA THR A 31 2.86 -3.16 3.30
C THR A 31 2.73 -1.98 2.33
N VAL A 32 2.50 -0.77 2.85
CA VAL A 32 2.40 0.47 2.06
C VAL A 32 3.55 1.38 2.46
N ASN A 33 4.46 1.68 1.53
CA ASN A 33 5.62 2.56 1.76
C ASN A 33 6.46 2.16 3.00
N GLY A 34 6.75 0.86 3.15
CA GLY A 34 7.49 0.31 4.29
C GLY A 34 6.67 0.09 5.57
N LYS A 35 5.42 0.57 5.64
CA LYS A 35 4.53 0.36 6.79
C LYS A 35 3.69 -0.90 6.62
N THR A 36 3.88 -1.86 7.53
CA THR A 36 3.12 -3.11 7.56
C THR A 36 1.78 -2.94 8.30
N LEU A 37 0.70 -3.30 7.63
CA LEU A 37 -0.68 -3.28 8.13
C LEU A 37 -1.16 -4.73 8.29
N GLU A 38 -1.17 -5.23 9.52
CA GLU A 38 -1.77 -6.53 9.86
C GLU A 38 -3.30 -6.43 9.92
N HIS A 39 -4.02 -7.50 9.53
CA HIS A 39 -5.49 -7.51 9.44
C HIS A 39 -6.06 -6.31 8.66
N CYS A 40 -5.42 -5.99 7.52
CA CYS A 40 -5.79 -4.81 6.75
C CYS A 40 -7.14 -5.00 6.05
N THR A 41 -8.04 -4.05 6.23
CA THR A 41 -9.29 -3.96 5.48
C THR A 41 -9.11 -3.08 4.23
N PRO A 42 -9.95 -3.24 3.19
CA PRO A 42 -9.85 -2.41 1.98
C PRO A 42 -9.96 -0.91 2.28
N GLN A 43 -10.79 -0.51 3.25
CA GLN A 43 -10.93 0.90 3.66
C GLN A 43 -9.63 1.46 4.25
N LYS A 44 -8.92 0.67 5.09
CA LYS A 44 -7.62 1.06 5.64
C LYS A 44 -6.55 1.19 4.56
N ALA A 45 -6.53 0.24 3.62
CA ALA A 45 -5.59 0.27 2.50
C ALA A 45 -5.76 1.55 1.66
N ILE A 46 -6.99 1.90 1.29
CA ILE A 46 -7.28 3.10 0.50
C ILE A 46 -6.82 4.35 1.25
N GLY A 47 -7.16 4.51 2.53
CA GLY A 47 -6.80 5.69 3.31
C GLY A 47 -5.28 5.89 3.43
N GLU A 48 -4.51 4.82 3.62
CA GLU A 48 -3.05 4.91 3.69
C GLU A 48 -2.42 5.19 2.33
N ILE A 49 -2.96 4.60 1.25
CA ILE A 49 -2.51 4.90 -0.12
C ILE A 49 -2.75 6.38 -0.44
N GLU A 50 -3.95 6.89 -0.18
CA GLU A 50 -4.27 8.31 -0.42
C GLU A 50 -3.40 9.24 0.42
N ARG A 51 -3.10 8.87 1.67
CA ARG A 51 -2.13 9.59 2.50
C ARG A 51 -0.76 9.66 1.86
N VAL A 52 -0.20 8.55 1.40
CA VAL A 52 1.13 8.53 0.78
C VAL A 52 1.19 9.41 -0.47
N PHE A 53 0.13 9.40 -1.28
CA PHE A 53 0.06 10.27 -2.45
C PHE A 53 -0.22 11.74 -2.11
N ALA A 54 -0.99 12.02 -1.05
CA ALA A 54 -1.27 13.39 -0.57
C ALA A 54 -0.06 14.03 0.14
N ASP A 55 0.73 13.22 0.84
CA ASP A 55 1.92 13.65 1.61
C ASP A 55 3.15 13.80 0.70
N CYS A 56 3.08 13.35 -0.56
CA CYS A 56 4.08 13.64 -1.61
C CYS A 56 4.09 15.12 -2.06
N GLY A 57 3.70 16.02 -1.14
CA GLY A 57 3.86 17.47 -1.17
C GLY A 57 4.61 18.04 0.04
N GLY A 58 5.13 17.24 1.00
CA GLY A 58 5.90 17.82 2.10
C GLY A 58 6.62 16.84 3.03
N SER A 59 7.86 17.21 3.36
CA SER A 59 8.80 16.62 4.34
C SER A 59 9.38 15.25 3.94
N SER A 60 10.60 15.14 3.40
CA SER A 60 11.87 15.68 3.88
C SER A 60 12.01 15.65 5.41
N SER A 61 13.06 14.95 5.85
CA SER A 61 13.72 15.04 7.16
C SER A 61 13.32 13.98 8.20
N GLY A 62 14.33 13.21 8.61
CA GLY A 62 14.28 12.38 9.81
C GLY A 62 15.45 11.40 9.95
N THR A 63 16.69 11.90 9.80
CA THR A 63 18.02 11.34 10.20
C THR A 63 18.32 9.85 9.99
#